data_AF-A0A832ASS6-F1
#
_entry.id   AF-A0A832ASS6-F1
#
_cell.length_a   1.000
_cell.length_b   1.000
_cell.length_c   1.000
_cell.angle_alpha   90.00
_cell.angle_beta   90.00
_cell.angle_gamma   90.00
#
_symmetry.space_group_name_H-M   'P 1'
#
loop_
_entity.id
_entity.type
_entity.pdbx_description
1 polymer ?
#
loop_
_entity_poly.entity_id
_entity_poly.type
_entity_poly.pdbx_seq_one_letter_code
_entity_poly.pdbx_strand_id
1 'polypeptide(L)'
;MTELINEGIKRRLRVSLLIIEKDLRQIKDALKGGHPEEAIFYRYVDNVNPASKPRIMAVIADMLNEIKEMREIFELETEEIELRAKILAALNEIWVILEELRPEKLKGYGRLPGSDKALIEPHVMSLLNKLEELHRLL
;
A
#
# COMPACT_ATOMS: atom_id res chain seq x y z
N MET A 1 -1.50 4.35 41.36
CA MET A 1 -0.30 4.93 40.74
C MET A 1 0.10 4.00 39.62
N THR A 2 -0.25 4.34 38.37
CA THR A 2 0.25 3.62 37.20
C THR A 2 1.73 3.96 37.09
N GLU A 3 2.61 2.98 37.17
CA GLU A 3 4.02 3.19 36.85
C GLU A 3 4.10 3.80 35.45
N LEU A 4 4.85 4.91 35.33
CA LEU A 4 5.00 5.61 34.07
C LEU A 4 5.57 4.62 33.04
N ILE A 5 4.78 4.30 32.01
CA ILE A 5 5.24 3.47 30.89
C ILE A 5 6.47 4.12 30.25
N ASN A 6 7.58 3.37 30.15
CA ASN A 6 8.82 3.93 29.62
C ASN A 6 8.72 4.19 28.10
N GLU A 7 9.58 5.07 27.59
CA GLU A 7 9.58 5.50 26.18
C GLU A 7 9.83 4.35 25.19
N GLY A 8 10.57 3.31 25.60
CA GLY A 8 10.75 2.11 24.79
C GLY A 8 9.43 1.36 24.56
N ILE A 9 8.62 1.23 25.61
CA ILE A 9 7.30 0.60 25.53
C ILE A 9 6.34 1.49 24.74
N LYS A 10 6.31 2.82 24.98
CA LYS A 10 5.49 3.75 24.19
C LYS A 10 5.81 3.66 22.70
N ARG A 11 7.10 3.66 22.33
CA ARG A 11 7.54 3.49 20.94
C ARG A 11 7.10 2.16 20.36
N ARG A 12 7.22 1.07 21.12
CA ARG A 12 6.77 -0.25 20.67
C ARG A 12 5.25 -0.28 20.44
N LEU A 13 4.46 0.25 21.38
CA LEU A 13 3.01 0.37 21.25
C LEU A 13 2.64 1.18 20.01
N ARG A 14 3.24 2.37 19.84
CA ARG A 14 2.98 3.23 18.69
C ARG A 14 3.19 2.51 17.37
N VAL A 15 4.35 1.86 17.18
CA VAL A 15 4.67 1.15 15.93
C VAL A 15 3.68 0.01 15.68
N SER A 16 3.37 -0.79 16.71
CA SER A 16 2.43 -1.91 16.58
C SER A 16 1.01 -1.44 16.29
N LEU A 17 0.50 -0.45 17.03
CA LEU A 17 -0.85 0.09 16.83
C LEU A 17 -1.00 0.77 15.46
N LEU A 18 0.05 1.43 14.95
CA LEU A 18 0.04 2.02 13.61
C LEU A 18 -0.08 0.96 12.51
N ILE A 19 0.60 -0.17 12.65
CA ILE A 19 0.49 -1.29 11.69
C ILE A 19 -0.95 -1.83 11.71
N ILE A 20 -1.47 -2.12 12.91
CA ILE A 20 -2.83 -2.64 13.08
C ILE A 20 -3.86 -1.66 12.51
N GLU A 21 -3.73 -0.36 12.78
CA GLU A 21 -4.61 0.67 12.24
C GLU A 21 -4.61 0.67 10.71
N LYS A 22 -3.43 0.65 10.08
CA LYS A 22 -3.29 0.62 8.62
C LYS A 22 -3.98 -0.61 8.02
N ASP A 23 -3.78 -1.78 8.61
CA ASP A 23 -4.38 -3.03 8.12
C ASP A 23 -5.90 -3.03 8.30
N LEU A 24 -6.42 -2.59 9.46
CA LEU A 24 -7.86 -2.47 9.71
C LEU A 24 -8.54 -1.52 8.72
N ARG A 25 -7.90 -0.40 8.40
CA ARG A 25 -8.40 0.55 7.40
C ARG A 25 -8.39 -0.05 5.99
N GLN A 26 -7.33 -0.77 5.61
CA GLN A 26 -7.28 -1.46 4.32
C GLN A 26 -8.39 -2.52 4.19
N ILE A 27 -8.62 -3.33 5.22
CA ILE A 27 -9.71 -4.32 5.23
C ILE A 27 -11.07 -3.62 5.09
N LYS A 28 -11.27 -2.53 5.84
CA LYS A 28 -12.49 -1.72 5.80
C LYS A 28 -12.76 -1.18 4.39
N ASP A 29 -11.73 -0.66 3.73
CA ASP A 29 -11.84 -0.11 2.38
C ASP A 29 -12.12 -1.22 1.35
N ALA A 30 -11.43 -2.37 1.45
CA ALA A 30 -11.69 -3.52 0.60
C ALA A 30 -13.15 -4.02 0.70
N LEU A 31 -13.71 -4.10 1.91
CA LEU A 31 -15.10 -4.50 2.15
C LEU A 31 -16.14 -3.52 1.57
N LYS A 32 -15.76 -2.25 1.42
CA LYS A 32 -16.61 -1.20 0.83
C LYS A 32 -16.55 -1.13 -0.69
N GLY A 33 -15.81 -2.03 -1.34
CA GLY A 33 -15.56 -1.94 -2.78
C GLY A 33 -14.43 -0.99 -3.12
N GLY A 34 -13.52 -0.67 -2.19
CA GLY A 34 -12.28 0.07 -2.43
C GLY A 34 -11.25 -0.69 -3.29
N HIS A 35 -11.72 -1.68 -4.05
CA HIS A 35 -10.93 -2.41 -5.02
C HIS A 35 -11.27 -1.93 -6.45
N PRO A 36 -10.29 -1.84 -7.36
CA PRO A 36 -10.55 -1.49 -8.76
C PRO A 36 -11.53 -2.49 -9.41
N GLU A 37 -12.59 -1.96 -10.03
CA GLU A 37 -13.60 -2.75 -10.75
C GLU A 37 -13.02 -3.43 -12.00
N GLU A 38 -12.04 -2.78 -12.64
CA GLU A 38 -11.39 -3.25 -13.87
C GLU A 38 -9.85 -3.28 -13.73
N ALA A 39 -9.33 -4.20 -12.91
CA ALA A 39 -7.89 -4.42 -12.83
C ALA A 39 -7.35 -5.19 -14.06
N ILE A 40 -6.16 -4.81 -14.51
CA ILE A 40 -5.55 -5.34 -15.76
C ILE A 40 -5.04 -6.78 -15.59
N PHE A 41 -4.35 -7.07 -14.48
CA PHE A 41 -3.65 -8.35 -14.27
C PHE A 41 -4.31 -9.27 -13.24
N TYR A 42 -5.37 -8.80 -12.58
CA TYR A 42 -6.05 -9.56 -11.53
C TYR A 42 -7.52 -9.15 -11.44
N ARG A 43 -8.32 -9.94 -10.73
CA ARG A 43 -9.72 -9.60 -10.41
C ARG A 43 -10.00 -9.93 -8.95
N TYR A 44 -10.83 -9.11 -8.32
CA TYR A 44 -11.36 -9.46 -7.00
C TYR A 44 -12.55 -10.40 -7.16
N VAL A 45 -12.57 -11.45 -6.33
CA VAL A 45 -13.73 -12.31 -6.14
C VAL A 45 -14.20 -12.07 -4.72
N ASP A 46 -15.35 -11.40 -4.59
CA ASP A 46 -15.97 -11.15 -3.30
C ASP A 46 -16.67 -12.41 -2.80
N ASN A 47 -15.91 -13.25 -2.10
CA ASN A 47 -16.39 -14.47 -1.45
C ASN A 47 -16.67 -14.25 0.05
N VAL A 48 -16.67 -13.00 0.51
CA VAL A 48 -17.01 -12.67 1.91
C VAL A 48 -18.52 -12.76 2.07
N ASN A 49 -18.99 -13.55 3.04
CA ASN A 49 -20.41 -13.70 3.33
C ASN A 49 -21.09 -12.32 3.52
N PRO A 50 -22.05 -11.92 2.65
CA PRO A 50 -22.70 -10.62 2.73
C PRO A 50 -23.37 -10.36 4.07
N ALA A 51 -23.93 -11.38 4.71
CA ALA A 51 -24.59 -11.26 6.02
C ALA A 51 -23.59 -10.95 7.14
N SER A 52 -22.31 -11.31 6.97
CA SER A 52 -21.25 -11.06 7.96
C SER A 52 -20.59 -9.70 7.80
N LYS A 53 -20.64 -9.09 6.60
CA LYS A 53 -19.96 -7.81 6.33
C LYS A 53 -20.32 -6.69 7.31
N PRO A 54 -21.61 -6.45 7.66
CA PRO A 54 -21.94 -5.43 8.64
C PRO A 54 -21.30 -5.69 10.01
N ARG A 55 -21.25 -6.97 10.45
CA ARG A 55 -20.63 -7.35 11.71
C ARG A 55 -19.11 -7.17 11.69
N ILE A 56 -18.45 -7.55 10.59
CA ILE A 56 -17.00 -7.33 10.43
C ILE A 56 -16.69 -5.83 10.50
N MET A 57 -17.48 -5.00 9.80
CA MET A 57 -17.32 -3.55 9.81
C MET A 57 -17.51 -2.95 11.21
N ALA A 58 -18.46 -3.46 11.99
CA ALA A 58 -18.66 -3.05 13.39
C ALA A 58 -17.45 -3.44 14.26
N VAL A 59 -16.96 -4.68 14.15
CA VAL A 59 -15.78 -5.13 14.90
C VAL A 59 -14.54 -4.30 14.55
N ILE A 60 -14.32 -3.97 13.28
CA ILE A 60 -13.21 -3.09 12.86
C ILE A 60 -13.37 -1.69 13.48
N ALA A 61 -14.58 -1.15 13.54
CA ALA A 61 -14.83 0.16 14.15
C ALA A 61 -14.52 0.14 15.66
N ASP A 62 -14.94 -0.92 16.36
CA ASP A 62 -14.66 -1.10 17.78
C ASP A 62 -13.14 -1.19 18.04
N MET A 63 -12.41 -1.96 17.23
CA MET A 63 -10.94 -2.05 17.35
C MET A 63 -10.23 -0.71 17.09
N LEU A 64 -10.71 0.08 16.12
CA LEU A 64 -10.16 1.42 15.85
C LEU A 64 -10.42 2.39 17.00
N ASN A 65 -11.57 2.26 17.68
CA ASN A 65 -11.86 3.03 18.88
C ASN A 65 -10.92 2.65 20.03
N GLU A 66 -10.68 1.36 20.25
CA GLU A 66 -9.72 0.89 21.26
C GLU A 66 -8.30 1.44 20.99
N ILE A 67 -7.83 1.41 19.75
CA ILE A 67 -6.54 2.00 19.36
C ILE A 67 -6.48 3.50 19.69
N LYS A 68 -7.58 4.23 19.43
CA LYS A 68 -7.69 5.65 19.75
C LYS A 68 -7.63 5.89 21.26
N GLU A 69 -8.34 5.10 22.05
CA GLU A 69 -8.31 5.17 23.51
C GLU A 69 -6.91 4.87 24.06
N MET A 70 -6.24 3.82 23.56
CA MET A 70 -4.85 3.51 23.93
C MET A 70 -3.89 4.67 23.59
N ARG A 71 -4.05 5.30 22.41
CA ARG A 71 -3.24 6.47 22.05
C ARG A 71 -3.42 7.60 23.06
N GLU A 72 -4.66 7.87 23.48
CA GLU A 72 -4.99 8.94 24.43
C GLU A 72 -4.49 8.62 25.85
N ILE A 73 -4.70 7.39 26.34
CA ILE A 73 -4.28 6.95 27.68
C ILE A 73 -2.75 6.97 27.85
N PHE A 74 -2.01 6.56 26.81
CA PHE A 74 -0.55 6.47 26.86
C PHE A 74 0.17 7.67 26.23
N GLU A 75 -0.58 8.68 25.78
CA GLU A 75 -0.08 9.89 25.13
C GLU A 75 0.88 9.56 23.96
N LEU A 76 0.45 8.64 23.09
CA LEU A 76 1.27 8.19 21.97
C LEU A 76 1.28 9.24 20.85
N GLU A 77 2.48 9.55 20.36
CA GLU A 77 2.67 10.51 19.28
C GLU A 77 2.03 10.04 17.97
N THR A 78 1.44 11.00 17.24
CA THR A 78 1.01 10.79 15.86
C THR A 78 2.21 10.96 14.94
N GLU A 79 2.33 10.05 13.98
CA GLU A 79 3.33 10.18 12.92
C GLU A 79 2.79 11.08 11.81
N GLU A 80 3.55 12.11 11.44
CA GLU A 80 3.28 12.89 10.24
C GLU A 80 3.79 12.13 9.03
N ILE A 81 2.88 11.79 8.12
CA ILE A 81 3.21 11.13 6.86
C ILE A 81 3.07 12.16 5.75
N GLU A 82 4.19 12.58 5.17
CA GLU A 82 4.17 13.44 3.99
C GLU A 82 3.62 12.67 2.79
N LEU A 83 2.42 13.05 2.35
CA LEU A 83 1.76 12.41 1.21
C LEU A 83 2.64 12.47 -0.05
N ARG A 84 3.31 13.61 -0.27
CA ARG A 84 4.25 13.78 -1.40
C ARG A 84 5.39 12.77 -1.34
N ALA A 85 6.05 12.62 -0.19
CA ALA A 85 7.14 11.66 -0.02
C ALA A 85 6.66 10.21 -0.23
N LYS A 86 5.46 9.88 0.26
CA LYS A 86 4.84 8.56 0.05
C LYS A 86 4.58 8.28 -1.43
N ILE A 87 4.04 9.26 -2.17
CA ILE A 87 3.79 9.09 -3.61
C ILE A 87 5.11 8.94 -4.35
N LEU A 88 6.11 9.79 -4.06
CA LEU A 88 7.43 9.70 -4.69
C LEU A 88 8.12 8.35 -4.44
N ALA A 89 8.00 7.79 -3.24
CA ALA A 89 8.50 6.44 -2.94
C ALA A 89 7.85 5.38 -3.85
N ALA A 90 6.53 5.42 -4.00
CA ALA A 90 5.81 4.50 -4.89
C ALA A 90 6.20 4.69 -6.36
N LEU A 91 6.38 5.93 -6.84
CA LEU A 91 6.85 6.18 -8.20
C LEU A 91 8.27 5.63 -8.44
N ASN A 92 9.17 5.78 -7.47
CA ASN A 92 10.51 5.21 -7.55
C ASN A 92 10.49 3.68 -7.63
N GLU A 93 9.64 3.01 -6.84
CA GLU A 93 9.46 1.55 -6.93
C GLU A 93 8.99 1.13 -8.33
N ILE A 94 8.01 1.84 -8.90
CA ILE A 94 7.54 1.59 -10.26
C ILE A 94 8.65 1.80 -11.30
N TRP A 95 9.47 2.85 -11.13
CA TRP A 95 10.58 3.14 -12.04
C TRP A 95 11.58 1.98 -12.07
N VAL A 96 11.98 1.48 -10.90
CA VAL A 96 12.91 0.34 -10.79
C VAL A 96 12.35 -0.88 -11.53
N ILE A 97 11.07 -1.20 -11.32
CA ILE A 97 10.41 -2.33 -11.99
C ILE A 97 10.39 -2.13 -13.51
N LEU A 98 10.03 -0.94 -14.00
CA LEU A 98 10.00 -0.66 -15.45
C LEU A 98 11.38 -0.77 -16.09
N GLU A 99 12.45 -0.31 -15.42
CA GLU A 99 13.82 -0.47 -15.91
C GLU A 99 14.23 -1.95 -15.99
N GLU A 100 13.78 -2.79 -15.06
CA GLU A 100 14.03 -4.25 -15.10
C GLU A 100 13.26 -4.96 -16.23
N LEU A 101 12.17 -4.38 -16.71
CA LEU A 101 11.38 -4.91 -17.84
C LEU A 101 11.98 -4.56 -19.22
N ARG A 102 13.07 -3.79 -19.27
CA ARG A 102 13.72 -3.47 -20.55
C ARG A 102 14.27 -4.74 -21.22
N PRO A 103 14.17 -4.88 -22.57
CA PRO A 103 14.54 -6.12 -23.25
C PRO A 103 15.98 -6.61 -23.02
N GLU A 104 16.91 -5.71 -22.72
CA GLU A 104 18.30 -6.00 -22.37
C GLU A 104 18.46 -6.61 -20.98
N LYS A 105 17.57 -6.26 -20.03
CA LYS A 105 17.53 -6.79 -18.66
C LYS A 105 16.79 -8.11 -18.58
N LEU A 106 15.78 -8.30 -19.44
CA LEU A 106 15.01 -9.54 -19.52
C LEU A 106 15.81 -10.77 -19.98
N LYS A 107 17.02 -10.59 -20.54
CA LYS A 107 17.90 -11.70 -20.96
C LYS A 107 18.21 -12.68 -19.83
N GLY A 108 18.17 -12.25 -18.57
CA GLY A 108 18.38 -13.12 -17.40
C GLY A 108 17.27 -14.16 -17.20
N TYR A 109 16.09 -13.94 -17.79
CA TYR A 109 14.91 -14.81 -17.65
C TYR A 109 14.72 -15.74 -18.86
N GLY A 110 15.56 -15.64 -19.89
CA GLY A 110 15.51 -16.49 -21.07
C GLY A 110 15.84 -15.76 -22.37
N ARG A 111 15.81 -16.51 -23.48
CA ARG A 111 16.03 -15.93 -24.81
C ARG A 111 14.77 -15.20 -25.26
N LEU A 112 14.86 -13.87 -25.34
CA LEU A 112 13.83 -13.01 -25.94
C LEU A 112 14.15 -12.78 -27.44
N PRO A 113 13.34 -13.27 -28.39
CA PRO A 113 13.50 -13.03 -29.83
C PRO A 113 13.55 -11.54 -30.18
N GLY A 114 14.28 -11.16 -31.23
CA GLY A 114 14.43 -9.76 -31.64
C GLY A 114 13.11 -9.07 -31.99
N SER A 115 12.17 -9.80 -32.60
CA SER A 115 10.80 -9.33 -32.87
C SER A 115 10.08 -8.89 -31.60
N ASP A 116 10.21 -9.68 -30.53
CA ASP A 116 9.49 -9.46 -29.28
C ASP A 116 10.10 -8.30 -28.50
N LYS A 117 11.43 -8.12 -28.59
CA LYS A 117 12.09 -6.92 -28.05
C LYS A 117 11.53 -5.65 -28.66
N ALA A 118 11.40 -5.62 -29.99
CA ALA A 118 10.88 -4.47 -30.72
C ALA A 118 9.41 -4.17 -30.40
N LEU A 119 8.65 -5.17 -29.93
CA LEU A 119 7.28 -4.97 -29.45
C LEU A 119 7.24 -4.47 -28.00
N ILE A 120 8.07 -5.01 -27.11
CA ILE A 120 8.05 -4.68 -25.68
C ILE A 120 8.63 -3.29 -25.42
N GLU A 121 9.74 -2.94 -26.06
CA GLU A 121 10.49 -1.72 -25.76
C GLU A 121 9.66 -0.43 -25.87
N PRO A 122 8.88 -0.20 -26.93
CA PRO A 122 8.07 1.02 -27.03
C PRO A 122 7.02 1.15 -25.91
N HIS A 123 6.46 0.02 -25.45
CA HIS A 123 5.49 0.02 -24.36
C HIS A 123 6.13 0.34 -23.01
N VAL A 124 7.29 -0.26 -22.71
CA VAL A 124 8.06 0.05 -21.49
C VAL A 124 8.49 1.51 -21.48
N MET A 125 9.00 2.02 -22.60
CA MET A 125 9.40 3.43 -22.73
C MET A 125 8.22 4.40 -22.58
N SER A 126 7.04 4.05 -23.12
CA SER A 126 5.83 4.85 -22.94
C SER A 126 5.43 4.96 -21.46
N LEU A 127 5.51 3.85 -20.70
CA LEU A 127 5.22 3.85 -19.26
C LEU A 127 6.25 4.67 -18.47
N LEU A 128 7.54 4.57 -18.79
CA LEU A 128 8.59 5.38 -18.18
C LEU A 128 8.34 6.88 -18.41
N ASN A 129 8.01 7.29 -19.63
CA ASN A 129 7.70 8.69 -19.95
C ASN A 129 6.48 9.21 -19.16
N LYS A 130 5.46 8.38 -18.95
CA LYS A 130 4.29 8.71 -18.14
C LYS A 130 4.62 8.80 -16.65
N LEU A 131 5.52 7.95 -16.17
CA LEU A 131 6.02 8.01 -14.81
C LEU A 131 6.81 9.30 -14.54
N GLU A 132 7.64 9.73 -15.48
CA GLU A 132 8.33 11.03 -15.40
C GLU A 132 7.35 12.21 -15.40
N GLU A 133 6.27 12.12 -16.17
CA GLU A 133 5.20 13.12 -16.14
C GLU A 133 4.58 13.23 -14.74
N LEU A 134 4.28 12.10 -14.09
CA LEU A 134 3.81 12.08 -12.69
C LEU A 134 4.83 12.70 -11.73
N HIS A 135 6.12 12.39 -11.88
CA HIS A 135 7.17 12.99 -11.06
C HIS A 135 7.25 14.52 -11.19
N ARG A 136 6.99 15.07 -12.39
CA ARG A 136 7.01 16.52 -12.63
C ARG A 136 5.79 17.26 -12.04
N LEU A 137 4.69 16.56 -11.83
CA LEU A 137 3.44 17.13 -11.30
C LEU A 137 3.39 17.17 -9.77
N LEU A 138 4.23 16.37 -9.11
CA LEU A 138 4.37 16.36 -7.65
C LEU A 138 5.36 17.42 -7.23
#